data_AF-W2URA5-F1
#
_entry.id   AF-W2URA5-F1
#
_cell.length_a   1.000
_cell.length_b   1.000
_cell.length_c   1.000
_cell.angle_alpha   90.00
_cell.angle_beta   90.00
_cell.angle_gamma   90.00
#
_symmetry.space_group_name_H-M   'P 1'
#
loop_
_entity.id
_entity.type
_entity.pdbx_description
1 polymer ?
#
loop_
_entity_poly.entity_id
_entity_poly.type
_entity_poly.pdbx_seq_one_letter_code
_entity_poly.pdbx_strand_id
1 'polypeptide(L)'
;MENNQDKELYYRAKKRLDKLKGFYGHLTSYVIINIFIIILIGVNNTGDFWTFGTFATPFFWGIGLAFHALSVFGINSILGKDWEQKKIMEFMNQEKNEISKH
;
A
#
# COMPACT_ATOMS: atom_id res chain seq x y z
N MET A 1 -21.15 -12.49 -27.84
CA MET A 1 -19.89 -12.68 -27.08
C MET A 1 -19.45 -11.39 -26.39
N GLU A 2 -19.78 -10.21 -26.94
CA GLU A 2 -19.52 -8.86 -26.38
C GLU A 2 -20.02 -8.66 -24.93
N ASN A 3 -21.25 -9.09 -24.60
CA ASN A 3 -21.86 -8.93 -23.27
C ASN A 3 -21.08 -9.60 -22.11
N ASN A 4 -20.36 -10.70 -22.35
CA ASN A 4 -19.59 -11.38 -21.29
C ASN A 4 -18.27 -10.66 -21.00
N GLN A 5 -17.62 -10.11 -22.03
CA GLN A 5 -16.37 -9.36 -21.86
C GLN A 5 -16.62 -8.05 -21.11
N ASP A 6 -17.71 -7.34 -21.43
CA ASP A 6 -18.09 -6.10 -20.75
C ASP A 6 -18.44 -6.33 -19.27
N LYS A 7 -19.15 -7.42 -18.96
CA LYS A 7 -19.45 -7.83 -17.58
C LYS A 7 -18.18 -8.14 -16.79
N GLU A 8 -17.22 -8.84 -17.38
CA GLU A 8 -15.93 -9.10 -16.73
C GLU A 8 -15.14 -7.83 -16.47
N LEU A 9 -15.06 -6.93 -17.45
CA LEU A 9 -14.39 -5.64 -17.31
C LEU A 9 -15.02 -4.81 -16.19
N TYR A 10 -16.36 -4.72 -16.18
CA TYR A 10 -17.10 -4.05 -15.12
C TYR A 10 -16.82 -4.65 -13.74
N TYR A 11 -16.84 -5.97 -13.61
CA TYR A 11 -16.57 -6.63 -12.33
C TYR A 11 -15.14 -6.37 -11.83
N ARG A 12 -14.15 -6.41 -12.72
CA ARG A 12 -12.75 -6.09 -12.39
C ARG A 12 -12.60 -4.63 -11.97
N ALA A 13 -13.24 -3.70 -12.68
CA ALA A 13 -13.23 -2.28 -12.33
C ALA A 13 -13.90 -2.02 -10.98
N LYS A 14 -15.07 -2.62 -10.73
CA LYS A 14 -15.79 -2.53 -9.46
C LYS A 14 -14.96 -3.09 -8.30
N LYS A 15 -14.34 -4.26 -8.47
CA LYS A 15 -13.45 -4.85 -7.45
C LYS A 15 -12.26 -3.96 -7.11
N ARG A 16 -11.69 -3.27 -8.10
CA ARG A 16 -10.63 -2.26 -7.87
C ARG A 16 -11.16 -1.07 -7.09
N LEU A 17 -12.35 -0.56 -7.44
CA LEU A 17 -13.00 0.54 -6.73
C LEU A 17 -13.30 0.18 -5.26
N ASP A 18 -13.81 -1.01 -5.00
CA ASP A 18 -14.14 -1.46 -3.64
C ASP A 18 -12.87 -1.57 -2.77
N LYS A 19 -11.77 -2.07 -3.33
CA LYS A 19 -10.46 -2.06 -2.66
C LYS A 19 -9.99 -0.64 -2.34
N LEU A 20 -10.14 0.28 -3.30
CA LEU A 20 -9.74 1.67 -3.13
C LEU A 20 -10.56 2.36 -2.03
N LYS A 21 -11.87 2.16 -2.01
CA LYS A 21 -12.76 2.65 -0.94
C LYS A 21 -12.37 2.09 0.43
N GLY A 22 -12.09 0.79 0.51
CA GLY A 22 -11.62 0.15 1.74
C GLY A 22 -10.33 0.78 2.26
N PHE A 23 -9.35 0.98 1.38
CA PHE A 23 -8.09 1.65 1.72
C PHE A 23 -8.31 3.07 2.25
N TYR A 24 -9.10 3.90 1.55
CA TYR A 24 -9.39 5.26 2.01
C TYR A 24 -10.12 5.29 3.35
N GLY A 25 -10.98 4.31 3.62
CA GLY A 25 -11.60 4.15 4.95
C GLY A 25 -10.56 3.90 6.04
N HIS A 26 -9.63 2.97 5.82
CA HIS A 26 -8.55 2.69 6.76
C HIS A 26 -7.58 3.87 6.92
N LEU A 27 -7.19 4.53 5.83
CA LEU A 27 -6.35 5.72 5.85
C LEU A 27 -7.02 6.87 6.63
N THR A 28 -8.30 7.12 6.40
CA THR A 28 -9.05 8.17 7.09
C THR A 28 -9.15 7.87 8.58
N SER A 29 -9.52 6.65 8.95
CA SER A 29 -9.56 6.20 10.35
C SER A 29 -8.19 6.34 11.02
N TYR A 30 -7.12 5.92 10.34
CA TYR A 30 -5.74 6.07 10.81
C TYR A 30 -5.41 7.54 11.10
N VAL A 31 -5.69 8.47 10.18
CA VAL A 31 -5.38 9.89 10.37
C VAL A 31 -6.18 10.48 11.53
N ILE A 32 -7.49 10.24 11.58
CA ILE A 32 -8.37 10.81 12.61
C ILE A 32 -7.98 10.30 14.00
N ILE A 33 -7.82 8.99 14.16
CA ILE A 33 -7.51 8.38 15.46
C ILE A 33 -6.13 8.82 15.94
N ASN A 34 -5.12 8.81 15.06
CA ASN A 34 -3.76 9.21 15.47
C ASN A 34 -3.68 10.70 15.82
N ILE A 35 -4.35 11.59 15.07
CA ILE A 35 -4.44 13.02 15.44
C ILE A 35 -5.11 13.15 16.81
N PHE A 36 -6.22 12.46 17.04
CA PHE A 36 -6.92 12.48 18.32
C PHE A 36 -6.02 12.02 19.48
N ILE A 37 -5.28 10.92 19.30
CA ILE A 37 -4.33 10.40 20.29
C ILE A 37 -3.21 11.42 20.56
N ILE A 38 -2.62 11.99 19.51
CA ILE A 38 -1.53 12.99 19.61
C ILE A 38 -2.01 14.21 20.40
N ILE A 39 -3.21 14.72 20.12
CA ILE A 39 -3.81 15.85 20.85
C ILE A 39 -4.07 15.46 22.30
N LEU A 40 -4.65 14.28 22.56
CA LEU A 40 -4.98 13.83 23.90
C LEU A 40 -3.73 13.67 24.77
N ILE A 41 -2.66 13.11 24.20
CA ILE A 41 -1.34 13.05 24.86
C ILE A 41 -0.81 14.45 25.07
N GLY A 42 -0.80 15.32 24.05
CA GLY A 42 -0.25 16.68 24.15
C GLY A 42 -0.93 17.57 25.18
N VAL A 43 -2.24 17.40 25.39
CA VAL A 43 -3.03 18.16 26.38
C VAL A 43 -2.91 17.59 27.79
N ASN A 44 -2.79 16.25 27.95
CA ASN A 44 -2.74 15.61 29.27
C ASN A 44 -1.32 15.40 29.82
N ASN A 45 -0.29 15.52 28.99
CA ASN A 45 1.09 15.26 29.40
C ASN A 45 1.80 16.57 29.75
N THR A 46 2.21 16.72 31.02
CA THR A 46 3.10 17.81 31.49
C THR A 46 4.58 17.43 31.42
N GLY A 47 4.88 16.20 30.98
CA GLY A 47 6.23 15.66 30.80
C GLY A 47 6.65 15.52 29.34
N ASP A 48 7.60 14.62 29.07
CA ASP A 48 8.26 14.54 27.76
C ASP A 48 7.35 13.94 26.68
N PHE A 49 6.88 14.77 25.75
CA PHE A 49 5.97 14.39 24.67
C PHE A 49 6.65 13.49 23.63
N TRP A 50 7.95 13.68 23.43
CA TRP A 50 8.75 13.04 22.38
C TRP A 50 9.26 11.65 22.75
N THR A 51 8.43 10.85 23.41
CA THR A 51 8.77 9.46 23.73
C THR A 51 8.40 8.53 22.59
N PHE A 52 9.15 7.43 22.46
CA PHE A 52 8.83 6.37 21.50
C PHE A 52 7.41 5.84 21.69
N GLY A 53 6.89 5.81 22.93
CA GLY A 53 5.52 5.39 23.22
C GLY A 53 4.44 6.22 22.52
N THR A 54 4.62 7.54 22.44
CA THR A 54 3.70 8.46 21.74
C THR A 54 3.57 8.12 20.25
N PHE A 55 4.67 7.69 19.63
CA PHE A 55 4.73 7.43 18.19
C PHE A 55 4.67 5.96 17.79
N ALA A 56 4.79 5.04 18.75
CA ALA A 56 4.77 3.60 18.47
C ALA A 56 3.46 3.19 17.80
N THR A 57 2.31 3.67 18.31
CA THR A 57 0.99 3.36 17.75
C THR A 57 0.84 3.80 16.29
N PRO A 58 1.06 5.09 15.92
CA PRO A 58 1.04 5.49 14.52
C PRO A 58 2.08 4.73 13.69
N PHE A 59 3.27 4.46 14.23
CA PHE A 59 4.32 3.77 13.49
C PHE A 59 3.91 2.35 13.07
N PHE A 60 3.47 1.51 14.02
CA PHE A 60 3.08 0.12 13.70
C PHE A 60 1.81 0.05 12.84
N TRP A 61 0.82 0.91 13.10
CA TRP A 61 -0.36 1.00 12.23
C TRP A 61 0.00 1.51 10.83
N GLY A 62 0.96 2.43 10.72
CA GLY A 62 1.47 2.96 9.46
C GLY A 62 2.11 1.88 8.60
N ILE A 63 2.82 0.91 9.21
CA ILE A 63 3.35 -0.26 8.50
C ILE A 63 2.22 -1.09 7.89
N GLY A 64 1.18 -1.40 8.66
CA GLY A 64 0.01 -2.14 8.16
C GLY A 64 -0.71 -1.39 7.03
N LEU A 65 -0.84 -0.07 7.16
CA LEU A 65 -1.41 0.80 6.14
C LEU A 65 -0.56 0.82 4.85
N ALA A 66 0.77 0.82 4.97
CA ALA A 66 1.69 0.75 3.83
C ALA A 66 1.54 -0.58 3.07
N PHE A 67 1.42 -1.71 3.76
CA PHE A 67 1.13 -3.00 3.12
C PHE A 67 -0.25 -3.01 2.44
N HIS A 68 -1.26 -2.39 3.05
CA HIS A 68 -2.57 -2.24 2.41
C HIS A 68 -2.48 -1.38 1.14
N ALA A 69 -1.75 -0.27 1.19
CA ALA A 69 -1.51 0.58 0.02
C ALA A 69 -0.84 -0.22 -1.11
N LEU A 70 0.21 -0.99 -0.81
CA LEU A 70 0.87 -1.88 -1.77
C LEU A 70 -0.10 -2.91 -2.39
N SER A 71 -1.02 -3.46 -1.61
CA SER A 71 -2.03 -4.43 -2.08
C SER A 71 -3.11 -3.80 -2.97
N VAL A 72 -3.45 -2.53 -2.74
CA VAL A 72 -4.51 -1.81 -3.46
C VAL A 72 -3.99 -1.17 -4.74
N PHE A 73 -2.87 -0.45 -4.66
CA PHE A 73 -2.29 0.26 -5.79
C PHE A 73 -1.35 -0.64 -6.61
N GLY A 74 -0.84 -1.71 -6.00
CA GLY A 74 0.19 -2.54 -6.61
C GLY A 74 1.56 -1.86 -6.56
N ILE A 75 2.59 -2.70 -6.57
CA ILE A 75 4.00 -2.25 -6.59
C ILE A 75 4.28 -1.39 -7.83
N ASN A 76 3.68 -1.71 -8.98
CA ASN A 76 3.92 -0.99 -10.24
C ASN A 76 3.41 0.46 -10.21
N SER A 77 2.34 0.76 -9.45
CA SER A 77 1.87 2.15 -9.31
C SER A 77 2.79 3.00 -8.43
N ILE A 78 3.57 2.37 -7.55
CA ILE A 78 4.48 3.05 -6.62
C ILE A 78 5.90 3.14 -7.20
N LEU A 79 6.40 2.07 -7.82
CA LEU A 79 7.76 1.99 -8.39
C LEU A 79 7.85 2.42 -9.86
N GLY A 80 6.70 2.56 -10.54
CA GLY A 80 6.63 3.03 -11.92
C GLY A 80 6.98 1.97 -12.97
N LYS A 81 6.76 2.33 -14.24
CA LYS A 81 7.01 1.44 -15.40
C LYS A 81 8.49 1.10 -15.59
N ASP A 82 9.39 2.00 -15.21
CA ASP A 82 10.84 1.80 -15.36
C ASP A 82 11.34 0.65 -14.48
N TRP A 83 10.79 0.53 -13.28
CA TRP A 83 11.09 -0.60 -12.39
C TRP A 83 10.61 -1.94 -12.98
N GLU A 84 9.41 -1.95 -13.56
CA GLU A 84 8.84 -3.15 -14.20
C GLU A 84 9.70 -3.60 -15.39
N GLN A 85 10.11 -2.67 -16.26
CA GLN A 85 11.00 -2.96 -17.38
C GLN A 85 12.36 -3.48 -16.93
N LYS A 86 12.94 -2.88 -15.88
CA LYS A 86 14.22 -3.33 -15.32
C LYS A 86 14.12 -4.76 -14.78
N LYS A 87 13.03 -5.11 -14.08
CA LYS A 87 12.82 -6.46 -13.57
C LYS A 87 12.60 -7.48 -14.67
N ILE A 88 11.86 -7.12 -15.71
CA ILE A 88 11.67 -7.97 -16.90
C ILE A 88 13.03 -8.25 -17.58
N MET A 89 13.89 -7.24 -17.75
CA MET A 89 15.24 -7.44 -18.28
C MET A 89 16.11 -8.31 -17.37
N GLU A 90 15.99 -8.15 -16.05
CA GLU A 90 16.72 -8.96 -15.07
C GLU A 90 16.35 -10.44 -15.18
N PHE A 91 15.05 -10.76 -15.26
CA PHE A 91 14.58 -12.14 -15.44
C PHE A 91 15.03 -12.74 -16.77
N MET A 92 14.93 -11.99 -17.88
CA MET A 92 15.43 -12.45 -19.19
C MET A 92 16.94 -12.75 -19.16
N ASN A 93 17.73 -11.93 -18.46
CA ASN A 93 19.16 -12.15 -18.34
C ASN A 93 19.47 -13.36 -17.43
N GLN A 94 18.68 -13.58 -16.37
CA GLN A 94 18.80 -14.77 -15.53
C GLN A 94 18.52 -16.06 -16.33
N GLU A 95 17.41 -16.10 -17.09
CA GLU A 95 17.10 -17.25 -17.96
C GLU A 95 18.18 -17.50 -19.02
N LYS A 96 18.67 -16.45 -19.69
CA LYS A 96 19.78 -16.57 -20.65
C LYS A 96 21.04 -17.16 -20.01
N ASN A 97 21.37 -16.72 -18.80
CA ASN A 97 22.53 -17.22 -18.07
C ASN A 97 22.34 -18.69 -17.63
N GLU A 98 21.13 -19.07 -17.22
CA GLU A 98 20.79 -20.47 -16.91
C GLU A 98 20.90 -21.37 -18.14
N ILE A 99 20.36 -20.95 -19.29
CA ILE A 99 20.47 -21.67 -20.56
C ILE A 99 21.94 -21.81 -20.99
N SER A 100 22.76 -20.76 -20.83
CA SER A 100 24.19 -20.81 -21.20
C SER A 100 25.06 -21.70 -20.32
N LYS A 101 24.54 -22.13 -19.16
CA LYS A 101 25.21 -23.05 -18.22
C LYS A 101 24.87 -24.52 -18.48
N HIS A 102 24.01 -24.82 -19.44
CA HIS A 102 23.68 -26.18 -19.91
C HIS A 102 24.08 -26.36 -21.36
#